data_AF-A0A948V753-F1
#
_entry.id   AF-A0A948V753-F1
#
_cell.length_a   1.000
_cell.length_b   1.000
_cell.length_c   1.000
_cell.angle_alpha   90.00
_cell.angle_beta   90.00
_cell.angle_gamma   90.00
#
_symmetry.space_group_name_H-M   'P 1'
#
loop_
_entity.id
_entity.type
_entity.pdbx_description
1 polymer ?
#
loop_
_entity_poly.entity_id
_entity_poly.type
_entity_poly.pdbx_seq_one_letter_code
_entity_poly.pdbx_strand_id
1 'polypeptide(L)'
;MADLISTISSTVVFLLAGTPLVPIGTAFIVGYPHPTIQNASIPIVVTAKHVLGGRDRVFGRFSTVEGKSTALVEYDLSKLKTSGDYWEHPDNGVDIAVFRTPHFKATQYAPLPLTIIASKEDFSSEGIQPTDRIIFPSLLVNFMGSERNYPVTRDGTIALIPEEKVPLRYQSGVSIVQTEQEVILVDAISIPGASGSPIFLWPGPRIKRNAFSIGGTRPLLLGVMHGFYPAVPRELIEIKTSDVRQMYAENSGIAIVFPSWRLREIFEQKNLKKRIDEIVSSSKAQSELILREFVKPCSNEPIQRTAY
;
A
#
# COMPACT_ATOMS: atom_id res chain seq x y z
N MET A 1 1.90 -17.10 -19.40
CA MET A 1 1.66 -15.65 -19.26
C MET A 1 0.84 -15.48 -17.99
N ALA A 2 1.33 -14.75 -17.00
CA ALA A 2 0.55 -14.51 -15.78
C ALA A 2 -0.64 -13.61 -16.12
N ASP A 3 -1.82 -13.94 -15.60
CA ASP A 3 -2.98 -13.07 -15.74
C ASP A 3 -2.80 -11.79 -14.90
N LEU A 4 -3.63 -10.78 -15.18
CA LEU A 4 -3.55 -9.50 -14.47
C LEU A 4 -3.75 -9.64 -12.96
N ILE A 5 -4.65 -10.53 -12.53
CA ILE A 5 -4.99 -10.71 -11.11
C ILE A 5 -3.81 -11.30 -10.34
N SER A 6 -3.18 -12.32 -10.92
CA SER A 6 -1.94 -12.90 -10.41
C SER A 6 -0.83 -11.85 -10.35
N THR A 7 -0.72 -11.01 -11.38
CA THR A 7 0.29 -9.94 -11.45
C THR A 7 0.08 -8.91 -10.35
N ILE A 8 -1.12 -8.33 -10.20
CA ILE A 8 -1.41 -7.34 -9.14
C ILE A 8 -1.27 -7.97 -7.74
N SER A 9 -1.67 -9.23 -7.57
CA SER A 9 -1.55 -9.91 -6.28
C SER A 9 -0.09 -10.11 -5.87
N SER A 10 0.78 -10.38 -6.84
CA SER A 10 2.22 -10.53 -6.61
C SER A 10 2.96 -9.23 -6.28
N THR A 11 2.29 -8.07 -6.35
CA THR A 11 2.92 -6.79 -5.98
C THR A 11 2.83 -6.51 -4.49
N VAL A 12 1.97 -7.24 -3.77
CA VAL A 12 1.61 -6.99 -2.37
C VAL A 12 2.49 -7.76 -1.39
N VAL A 13 2.83 -7.07 -0.31
CA VAL A 13 3.59 -7.54 0.85
C VAL A 13 2.71 -7.31 2.08
N PHE A 14 2.75 -8.23 3.04
CA PHE A 14 2.04 -8.04 4.31
C PHE A 14 2.98 -7.45 5.35
N LEU A 15 2.54 -6.41 6.04
CA LEU A 15 3.28 -5.81 7.14
C LEU A 15 2.83 -6.43 8.46
N LEU A 16 3.80 -6.81 9.29
CA LEU A 16 3.62 -7.39 10.61
C LEU A 16 4.37 -6.54 11.66
N ALA A 17 3.90 -6.54 12.89
CA ALA A 17 4.62 -5.95 14.02
C ALA A 17 4.24 -6.61 15.35
N GLY A 18 4.99 -6.31 16.41
CA GLY A 18 4.75 -6.80 17.77
C GLY A 18 5.39 -8.15 18.08
N THR A 19 5.18 -8.61 19.32
CA THR A 19 5.67 -9.90 19.81
C THR A 19 4.53 -10.56 20.60
N PRO A 20 3.86 -11.60 20.07
CA PRO A 20 4.11 -12.24 18.77
C PRO A 20 3.79 -11.31 17.58
N LEU A 21 4.36 -11.62 16.41
CA LEU A 21 4.10 -10.86 15.18
C LEU A 21 2.63 -10.99 14.77
N VAL A 22 1.96 -9.84 14.64
CA VAL A 22 0.58 -9.76 14.15
C VAL A 22 0.53 -8.93 12.86
N PRO A 23 -0.38 -9.26 11.93
CA PRO A 23 -0.57 -8.46 10.72
C PRO A 23 -1.16 -7.10 11.04
N ILE A 24 -0.54 -6.05 10.51
CA ILE A 24 -0.90 -4.65 10.76
C ILE A 24 -1.40 -3.91 9.52
N GLY A 25 -1.13 -4.43 8.32
CA GLY A 25 -1.60 -3.80 7.09
C GLY A 25 -0.99 -4.38 5.82
N THR A 26 -1.36 -3.77 4.72
CA THR A 26 -0.88 -4.09 3.37
C THR A 26 0.19 -3.10 2.94
N ALA A 27 1.18 -3.57 2.19
CA ALA A 27 2.10 -2.74 1.45
C ALA A 27 2.23 -3.28 0.03
N PHE A 28 2.79 -2.49 -0.88
CA PHE A 28 3.13 -2.94 -2.22
C PHE A 28 4.49 -2.39 -2.65
N ILE A 29 5.08 -3.03 -3.66
CA ILE A 29 6.39 -2.62 -4.17
C ILE A 29 6.23 -1.78 -5.43
N VAL A 30 6.88 -0.62 -5.45
CA VAL A 30 7.12 0.19 -6.64
C VAL A 30 8.57 0.05 -7.06
N GLY A 31 8.81 -0.19 -8.34
CA GLY A 31 10.13 -0.21 -8.94
C GLY A 31 10.52 1.18 -9.41
N TYR A 32 11.44 1.83 -8.69
CA TYR A 32 12.03 3.08 -9.12
C TYR A 32 13.09 2.78 -10.20
N PRO A 33 13.00 3.31 -11.43
CA PRO A 33 13.92 2.97 -12.52
C PRO A 33 15.37 3.23 -12.14
N HIS A 34 16.24 2.26 -12.42
CA HIS A 34 17.67 2.46 -12.29
C HIS A 34 18.13 3.44 -13.39
N PRO A 35 18.80 4.55 -13.05
CA PRO A 35 19.08 5.61 -14.03
C PRO A 35 20.11 5.20 -15.08
N THR A 36 20.86 4.12 -14.86
CA THR A 36 21.96 3.68 -15.75
C THR A 36 21.85 2.24 -16.26
N ILE A 37 20.97 1.41 -15.69
CA ILE A 37 20.84 -0.01 -16.09
C ILE A 37 19.44 -0.18 -16.64
N GLN A 38 19.37 -0.48 -17.93
CA GLN A 38 18.10 -0.69 -18.60
C GLN A 38 17.35 -1.87 -17.96
N ASN A 39 16.03 -1.71 -17.74
CA ASN A 39 15.15 -2.70 -17.15
C ASN A 39 15.48 -3.11 -15.70
N ALA A 40 16.40 -2.42 -15.01
CA ALA A 40 16.58 -2.57 -13.58
C ALA A 40 15.78 -1.53 -12.81
N SER A 41 15.32 -1.89 -11.61
CA SER A 41 14.62 -0.97 -10.72
C SER A 41 15.03 -1.18 -9.27
N ILE A 42 15.08 -0.10 -8.50
CA ILE A 42 15.26 -0.11 -7.06
C ILE A 42 13.89 -0.31 -6.41
N PRO A 43 13.67 -1.39 -5.65
CA PRO A 43 12.38 -1.67 -5.05
C PRO A 43 12.14 -0.75 -3.84
N ILE A 44 10.98 -0.11 -3.84
CA ILE A 44 10.51 0.78 -2.78
C ILE A 44 9.17 0.26 -2.28
N VAL A 45 9.08 0.06 -0.97
CA VAL A 45 7.84 -0.32 -0.29
C VAL A 45 6.97 0.92 -0.17
N VAL A 46 5.68 0.79 -0.48
CA VAL A 46 4.65 1.80 -0.30
C VAL A 46 3.56 1.25 0.62
N THR A 47 3.13 2.04 1.60
CA THR A 47 2.03 1.68 2.50
C THR A 47 1.35 2.95 3.05
N ALA A 48 0.29 2.76 3.84
CA ALA A 48 -0.33 3.83 4.59
C ALA A 48 0.53 4.21 5.80
N LYS A 49 0.70 5.51 6.06
CA LYS A 49 1.58 6.00 7.15
C LYS A 49 1.09 5.52 8.53
N HIS A 50 -0.22 5.52 8.78
CA HIS A 50 -0.77 5.04 10.05
C HIS A 50 -0.57 3.52 10.28
N VAL A 51 -0.38 2.72 9.23
CA VAL A 51 -0.05 1.28 9.38
C VAL A 51 1.28 1.12 10.12
N LEU A 52 2.27 1.94 9.76
CA LEU A 52 3.55 1.98 10.48
C LEU A 52 3.35 2.53 11.90
N GLY A 53 2.50 3.56 12.03
CA GLY A 53 1.97 4.01 13.33
C GLY A 53 3.05 4.41 14.33
N GLY A 54 4.12 5.06 13.85
CA GLY A 54 5.23 5.52 14.70
C GLY A 54 6.14 4.42 15.26
N ARG A 55 5.97 3.17 14.82
CA ARG A 55 6.86 2.06 15.24
C ARG A 55 8.28 2.27 14.71
N ASP A 56 9.25 1.82 15.48
CA ASP A 56 10.65 1.76 15.04
C ASP A 56 10.94 0.56 14.15
N ARG A 57 10.14 -0.50 14.28
CA ARG A 57 10.36 -1.76 13.56
C ARG A 57 9.07 -2.35 13.03
N VAL A 58 9.13 -2.84 11.79
CA VAL A 58 8.08 -3.61 11.14
C VAL A 58 8.71 -4.75 10.34
N PHE A 59 7.93 -5.78 10.05
CA PHE A 59 8.36 -6.93 9.27
C PHE A 59 7.54 -7.03 7.99
N GLY A 60 8.19 -7.08 6.83
CA GLY A 60 7.54 -7.42 5.58
C GLY A 60 7.57 -8.92 5.37
N ARG A 61 6.40 -9.52 5.17
CA ARG A 61 6.26 -10.92 4.79
C ARG A 61 6.13 -11.04 3.28
N PHE A 62 7.03 -11.80 2.67
CA PHE A 62 7.08 -12.04 1.23
C PHE A 62 6.84 -13.52 0.92
N SER A 63 6.16 -13.81 -0.18
CA SER A 63 6.23 -15.13 -0.81
C SER A 63 7.65 -15.38 -1.31
N THR A 64 8.14 -16.62 -1.23
CA THR A 64 9.39 -17.00 -1.90
C THR A 64 9.14 -17.46 -3.33
N VAL A 65 10.18 -17.43 -4.17
CA VAL A 65 10.11 -17.92 -5.56
C VAL A 65 9.72 -19.40 -5.64
N GLU A 66 10.12 -20.19 -4.64
CA GLU A 66 9.73 -21.60 -4.52
C GLU A 66 8.24 -21.79 -4.20
N GLY A 67 7.59 -20.76 -3.65
CA GLY A 67 6.16 -20.76 -3.31
C GLY A 67 5.77 -21.69 -2.16
N LYS A 68 6.75 -22.32 -1.48
CA LYS A 68 6.57 -23.28 -0.38
C LYS A 68 6.94 -22.73 1.00
N SER A 69 7.42 -21.48 1.04
CA SER A 69 7.84 -20.81 2.26
C SER A 69 7.65 -19.30 2.12
N THR A 70 7.71 -18.59 3.24
CA THR A 70 7.74 -17.13 3.26
C THR A 70 9.00 -16.59 3.88
N ALA A 71 9.48 -15.48 3.32
CA ALA A 71 10.57 -14.72 3.90
C ALA A 71 10.01 -13.59 4.76
N LEU A 72 10.60 -13.41 5.93
CA LEU A 72 10.37 -12.25 6.78
C LEU A 72 11.58 -11.33 6.65
N VAL A 73 11.31 -10.06 6.34
CA VAL A 73 12.30 -9.01 6.25
C VAL A 73 12.03 -8.01 7.35
N GLU A 74 12.97 -7.83 8.27
CA GLU A 74 12.89 -6.78 9.29
C GLU A 74 13.29 -5.43 8.69
N TYR A 75 12.48 -4.41 8.96
CA TYR A 75 12.77 -3.01 8.65
C TYR A 75 12.90 -2.22 9.94
N ASP A 76 14.11 -1.76 10.21
CA ASP A 76 14.39 -0.76 11.25
C ASP A 76 14.09 0.63 10.67
N LEU A 77 12.85 1.09 10.85
CA LEU A 77 12.33 2.36 10.33
C LEU A 77 13.12 3.56 10.85
N SER A 78 13.65 3.47 12.08
CA SER A 78 14.48 4.53 12.65
C SER A 78 15.85 4.61 11.96
N LYS A 79 16.47 3.49 11.60
CA LYS A 79 17.66 3.48 10.74
C LYS A 79 17.36 3.92 9.31
N LEU A 80 16.22 3.56 8.75
CA LEU A 80 15.84 3.99 7.40
C LEU A 80 15.64 5.51 7.35
N LYS A 81 15.04 6.11 8.38
CA LYS A 81 14.93 7.58 8.51
C LYS A 81 16.30 8.26 8.57
N THR A 82 17.22 7.77 9.40
CA THR A 82 18.55 8.39 9.55
C THR A 82 19.45 8.20 8.33
N SER A 83 19.31 7.07 7.61
CA SER A 83 20.03 6.82 6.36
C SER A 83 19.41 7.49 5.12
N GLY A 84 18.25 8.14 5.30
CA GLY A 84 17.52 8.78 4.19
C GLY A 84 16.81 7.81 3.26
N ASP A 85 16.58 6.56 3.69
CA ASP A 85 15.89 5.49 2.96
C ASP A 85 14.39 5.36 3.34
N TYR A 86 13.83 6.38 4.01
CA TYR A 86 12.42 6.51 4.39
C TYR A 86 11.92 7.89 4.02
N TRP A 87 10.75 7.96 3.37
CA TRP A 87 10.15 9.21 2.90
C TRP A 87 8.65 9.23 3.16
N GLU A 88 8.18 10.40 3.58
CA GLU A 88 6.77 10.75 3.68
C GLU A 88 6.50 11.95 2.78
N HIS A 89 5.23 12.23 2.53
CA HIS A 89 4.83 13.44 1.83
C HIS A 89 5.08 14.71 2.68
N PRO A 90 5.43 15.87 2.09
CA PRO A 90 5.70 17.10 2.87
C PRO A 90 4.47 17.66 3.58
N ASP A 91 3.27 17.45 3.02
CA ASP A 91 2.01 17.61 3.74
C ASP A 91 1.81 16.42 4.68
N ASN A 92 1.90 16.68 5.99
CA ASN A 92 1.79 15.68 7.06
C ASN A 92 0.44 14.95 7.10
N GLY A 93 -0.62 15.54 6.51
CA GLY A 93 -1.94 14.94 6.43
C GLY A 93 -2.10 13.90 5.33
N VAL A 94 -1.14 13.80 4.40
CA VAL A 94 -1.10 12.72 3.42
C VAL A 94 -0.65 11.43 4.11
N ASP A 95 -1.53 10.44 4.12
CA ASP A 95 -1.31 9.18 4.84
C ASP A 95 -0.56 8.13 3.99
N ILE A 96 0.56 8.53 3.39
CA ILE A 96 1.40 7.63 2.59
C ILE A 96 2.83 7.69 3.11
N ALA A 97 3.43 6.52 3.32
CA ALA A 97 4.83 6.36 3.63
C ALA A 97 5.49 5.42 2.62
N VAL A 98 6.72 5.76 2.21
CA VAL A 98 7.53 4.91 1.33
C VAL A 98 8.91 4.69 1.93
N PHE A 99 9.47 3.50 1.75
CA PHE A 99 10.82 3.21 2.24
C PHE A 99 11.50 2.16 1.37
N ARG A 100 12.84 2.25 1.30
CA ARG A 100 13.62 1.32 0.47
C ARG A 100 13.59 -0.08 1.07
N THR A 101 13.52 -1.08 0.20
CA THR A 101 13.77 -2.47 0.59
C THR A 101 14.99 -3.03 -0.14
N PRO A 102 15.82 -3.87 0.49
CA PRO A 102 16.86 -4.59 -0.22
C PRO A 102 16.24 -5.49 -1.30
N HIS A 103 16.99 -5.75 -2.38
CA HIS A 103 16.59 -6.79 -3.32
C HIS A 103 16.93 -8.16 -2.73
N PHE A 104 15.91 -8.93 -2.37
CA PHE A 104 16.09 -10.30 -1.87
C PHE A 104 15.84 -11.29 -3.01
N LYS A 105 16.90 -11.94 -3.50
CA LYS A 105 16.80 -12.92 -4.61
C LYS A 105 15.81 -14.05 -4.33
N ALA A 106 15.61 -14.40 -3.06
CA ALA A 106 14.72 -15.48 -2.64
C ALA A 106 13.23 -15.08 -2.60
N THR A 107 12.91 -13.78 -2.65
CA THR A 107 11.52 -13.31 -2.58
C THR A 107 10.91 -13.17 -3.96
N GLN A 108 9.62 -13.47 -4.03
CA GLN A 108 8.80 -13.29 -5.21
C GLN A 108 7.92 -12.06 -5.00
N TYR A 109 8.22 -11.00 -5.76
CA TYR A 109 7.34 -9.84 -5.90
C TYR A 109 7.47 -9.25 -7.30
N ALA A 110 6.39 -8.65 -7.79
CA ALA A 110 6.40 -7.89 -9.04
C ALA A 110 6.35 -6.40 -8.71
N PRO A 111 7.46 -5.64 -8.84
CA PRO A 111 7.44 -4.21 -8.58
C PRO A 111 6.58 -3.49 -9.63
N LEU A 112 5.69 -2.60 -9.17
CA LEU A 112 4.90 -1.74 -10.04
C LEU A 112 5.81 -0.68 -10.68
N PRO A 113 5.81 -0.50 -12.01
CA PRO A 113 6.60 0.55 -12.63
C PRO A 113 6.03 1.94 -12.29
N LEU A 114 6.88 2.95 -12.07
CA LEU A 114 6.41 4.33 -11.81
C LEU A 114 5.40 4.84 -12.85
N THR A 115 5.51 4.37 -14.09
CA THR A 115 4.67 4.81 -15.20
C THR A 115 3.20 4.42 -15.09
N ILE A 116 2.81 3.55 -14.16
CA ILE A 116 1.40 3.23 -13.90
C ILE A 116 0.79 4.06 -12.77
N ILE A 117 1.58 4.84 -12.04
CA ILE A 117 1.11 5.75 -11.00
C ILE A 117 0.41 6.92 -11.69
N ALA A 118 -0.91 6.95 -11.61
CA ALA A 118 -1.71 7.95 -12.30
C ALA A 118 -1.42 9.37 -11.75
N SER A 119 -1.24 10.31 -12.67
CA SER A 119 -1.20 11.75 -12.43
C SER A 119 -2.60 12.36 -12.43
N LYS A 120 -2.73 13.63 -12.04
CA LYS A 120 -4.00 14.36 -12.18
C LYS A 120 -4.44 14.42 -13.66
N GLU A 121 -3.49 14.56 -14.57
CA GLU A 121 -3.70 14.58 -16.01
C GLU A 121 -4.21 13.23 -16.54
N ASP A 122 -3.70 12.11 -15.99
CA ASP A 122 -4.21 10.77 -16.33
C ASP A 122 -5.69 10.62 -15.95
N PHE A 123 -6.12 11.14 -14.79
CA PHE A 123 -7.52 11.11 -14.39
C PHE A 123 -8.44 11.84 -15.39
N SER A 124 -8.04 13.05 -15.81
CA SER A 124 -8.81 13.82 -16.79
C SER A 124 -8.79 13.21 -18.19
N SER A 125 -7.61 12.80 -18.68
CA SER A 125 -7.44 12.26 -20.03
C SER A 125 -8.08 10.88 -20.21
N GLU A 126 -8.03 10.04 -19.17
CA GLU A 126 -8.74 8.76 -19.17
C GLU A 126 -10.23 8.91 -18.89
N GLY A 127 -10.71 10.09 -18.49
CA GLY A 127 -12.11 10.28 -18.10
C GLY A 127 -12.50 9.39 -16.93
N ILE A 128 -11.63 9.26 -15.94
CA ILE A 128 -11.90 8.52 -14.70
C ILE A 128 -12.99 9.26 -13.94
N GLN A 129 -14.07 8.55 -13.61
CA GLN A 129 -15.27 9.16 -13.06
C GLN A 129 -15.97 8.24 -12.04
N PRO A 130 -16.91 8.75 -11.24
CA PRO A 130 -17.78 7.89 -10.43
C PRO A 130 -18.40 6.77 -11.26
N THR A 131 -18.65 5.62 -10.62
CA THR A 131 -19.06 4.32 -11.21
C THR A 131 -17.98 3.53 -11.96
N ASP A 132 -16.80 4.12 -12.25
CA ASP A 132 -15.68 3.33 -12.77
C ASP A 132 -15.30 2.25 -11.76
N ARG A 133 -15.12 1.02 -12.27
CA ARG A 133 -14.76 -0.14 -11.44
C ARG A 133 -13.30 -0.04 -11.00
N ILE A 134 -13.05 -0.46 -9.77
CA ILE A 134 -11.72 -0.59 -9.20
C ILE A 134 -11.45 -2.03 -8.81
N ILE A 135 -10.17 -2.37 -8.70
CA ILE A 135 -9.71 -3.67 -8.20
C ILE A 135 -8.46 -3.48 -7.34
N PHE A 136 -8.36 -4.25 -6.26
CA PHE A 136 -7.23 -4.17 -5.35
C PHE A 136 -6.97 -5.49 -4.61
N PRO A 137 -5.71 -5.95 -4.57
CA PRO A 137 -5.28 -7.02 -3.68
C PRO A 137 -4.99 -6.47 -2.28
N SER A 138 -5.39 -7.20 -1.23
CA SER A 138 -5.04 -6.82 0.14
C SER A 138 -4.95 -7.99 1.12
N LEU A 139 -4.32 -7.73 2.26
CA LEU A 139 -4.25 -8.62 3.40
C LEU A 139 -5.65 -8.97 3.94
N LEU A 140 -5.88 -10.26 4.20
CA LEU A 140 -6.95 -10.74 5.07
C LEU A 140 -6.32 -11.13 6.41
N VAL A 141 -6.56 -10.34 7.46
CA VAL A 141 -5.90 -10.46 8.78
C VAL A 141 -5.94 -11.89 9.34
N ASN A 142 -7.06 -12.59 9.17
CA ASN A 142 -7.27 -13.94 9.70
C ASN A 142 -6.75 -15.05 8.78
N PHE A 143 -6.27 -14.73 7.58
CA PHE A 143 -5.74 -15.71 6.63
C PHE A 143 -4.68 -15.09 5.71
N MET A 144 -3.41 -15.24 6.07
CA MET A 144 -2.27 -14.86 5.23
C MET A 144 -1.70 -16.01 4.40
N GLY A 145 -1.96 -17.25 4.80
CA GLY A 145 -1.30 -18.47 4.32
C GLY A 145 -0.06 -18.85 5.12
N SER A 146 0.28 -20.15 5.15
CA SER A 146 1.50 -20.67 5.80
C SER A 146 2.72 -20.69 4.86
N GLU A 147 2.54 -21.14 3.62
CA GLU A 147 3.62 -21.33 2.64
C GLU A 147 3.88 -20.12 1.74
N ARG A 148 2.89 -19.23 1.59
CA ARG A 148 2.98 -18.03 0.76
C ARG A 148 1.98 -16.98 1.24
N ASN A 149 2.08 -15.77 0.72
CA ASN A 149 1.03 -14.77 0.89
C ASN A 149 -0.16 -15.16 0.00
N TYR A 150 -1.37 -15.11 0.56
CA TYR A 150 -2.63 -15.12 -0.19
C TYR A 150 -3.35 -13.78 -0.04
N PRO A 151 -3.02 -12.77 -0.86
CA PRO A 151 -3.82 -11.56 -0.93
C PRO A 151 -5.24 -11.89 -1.37
N VAL A 152 -6.23 -11.36 -0.68
CA VAL A 152 -7.61 -11.38 -1.16
C VAL A 152 -7.76 -10.25 -2.17
N THR A 153 -8.16 -10.60 -3.38
CA THR A 153 -8.51 -9.61 -4.41
C THR A 153 -9.94 -9.17 -4.20
N ARG A 154 -10.14 -7.86 -4.10
CA ARG A 154 -11.45 -7.19 -3.97
C ARG A 154 -11.66 -6.24 -5.13
N ASP A 155 -12.91 -5.97 -5.42
CA ASP A 155 -13.33 -4.95 -6.36
C ASP A 155 -14.33 -3.99 -5.71
N GLY A 156 -14.72 -2.97 -6.46
CA GLY A 156 -15.67 -1.95 -6.05
C GLY A 156 -15.84 -0.91 -7.16
N THR A 157 -16.38 0.25 -6.80
CA THR A 157 -16.51 1.38 -7.72
C THR A 157 -16.04 2.68 -7.10
N ILE A 158 -15.65 3.65 -7.94
CA ILE A 158 -15.47 5.03 -7.50
C ILE A 158 -16.84 5.59 -7.12
N ALA A 159 -17.03 5.97 -5.86
CA ALA A 159 -18.29 6.55 -5.37
C ALA A 159 -18.31 8.06 -5.61
N LEU A 160 -17.20 8.75 -5.29
CA LEU A 160 -17.08 10.19 -5.43
C LEU A 160 -15.62 10.60 -5.60
N ILE A 161 -15.38 11.56 -6.50
CA ILE A 161 -14.12 12.30 -6.61
C ILE A 161 -14.44 13.75 -6.23
N PRO A 162 -14.28 14.15 -4.96
CA PRO A 162 -14.56 15.52 -4.51
C PRO A 162 -13.66 16.55 -5.21
N GLU A 163 -14.23 17.70 -5.56
CA GLU A 163 -13.47 18.87 -6.04
C GLU A 163 -12.84 19.66 -4.88
N GLU A 164 -13.36 19.48 -3.66
CA GLU A 164 -12.87 20.07 -2.43
C GLU A 164 -12.13 19.06 -1.56
N LYS A 165 -11.33 19.57 -0.62
CA LYS A 165 -10.64 18.73 0.35
C LYS A 165 -11.64 18.15 1.36
N VAL A 166 -11.51 16.87 1.65
CA VAL A 166 -12.34 16.18 2.65
C VAL A 166 -11.67 16.31 4.02
N PRO A 167 -12.39 16.73 5.07
CA PRO A 167 -11.86 16.73 6.43
C PRO A 167 -11.69 15.30 6.93
N LEU A 168 -10.49 15.00 7.43
CA LEU A 168 -10.10 13.70 7.97
C LEU A 168 -9.60 13.85 9.40
N ARG A 169 -9.99 12.91 10.25
CA ARG A 169 -9.44 12.74 11.59
C ARG A 169 -9.12 11.28 11.83
N TYR A 170 -7.84 10.95 11.93
CA TYR A 170 -7.38 9.57 12.09
C TYR A 170 -6.20 9.46 13.05
N GLN A 171 -6.02 8.29 13.65
CA GLN A 171 -4.91 8.00 14.54
C GLN A 171 -3.71 7.47 13.75
N SER A 172 -2.53 8.03 13.97
CA SER A 172 -1.26 7.53 13.44
C SER A 172 -0.28 7.38 14.59
N GLY A 173 -0.16 6.15 15.11
CA GLY A 173 0.61 5.87 16.32
C GLY A 173 -0.04 6.52 17.54
N VAL A 174 0.73 7.32 18.28
CA VAL A 174 0.24 8.07 19.46
C VAL A 174 -0.38 9.42 19.09
N SER A 175 -0.28 9.84 17.83
CA SER A 175 -0.76 11.13 17.37
C SER A 175 -2.14 11.03 16.72
N ILE A 176 -2.97 12.03 16.94
CA ILE A 176 -4.21 12.24 16.18
C ILE A 176 -3.89 13.25 15.07
N VAL A 177 -4.11 12.84 13.83
CA VAL A 177 -3.99 13.70 12.66
C VAL A 177 -5.37 14.28 12.38
N GLN A 178 -5.45 15.61 12.34
CA GLN A 178 -6.62 16.34 11.86
C GLN A 178 -6.18 17.16 10.65
N THR A 179 -6.81 16.94 9.50
CA THR A 179 -6.36 17.48 8.22
C THR A 179 -7.51 17.58 7.23
N GLU A 180 -7.28 18.27 6.12
CA GLU A 180 -8.18 18.29 4.97
C GLU A 180 -7.37 17.88 3.73
N GLN A 181 -7.83 16.83 3.04
CA GLN A 181 -7.05 16.19 1.98
C GLN A 181 -7.88 15.96 0.72
N GLU A 182 -7.22 16.06 -0.43
CA GLU A 182 -7.77 15.51 -1.67
C GLU A 182 -7.77 13.99 -1.55
N VAL A 183 -8.95 13.38 -1.62
CA VAL A 183 -9.14 11.93 -1.53
C VAL A 183 -10.11 11.46 -2.61
N ILE A 184 -10.07 10.17 -2.92
CA ILE A 184 -11.11 9.50 -3.70
C ILE A 184 -11.93 8.67 -2.72
N LEU A 185 -13.26 8.77 -2.82
CA LEU A 185 -14.17 7.92 -2.06
C LEU A 185 -14.62 6.78 -2.96
N VAL A 186 -14.49 5.56 -2.47
CA VAL A 186 -14.83 4.35 -3.22
C VAL A 186 -15.87 3.54 -2.47
N ASP A 187 -16.83 2.99 -3.20
CA ASP A 187 -17.74 1.97 -2.69
C ASP A 187 -17.02 0.63 -2.77
N ALA A 188 -16.37 0.27 -1.65
CA ALA A 188 -15.62 -0.95 -1.51
C ALA A 188 -15.48 -1.30 -0.03
N ILE A 189 -15.52 -2.60 0.28
CA ILE A 189 -15.34 -3.07 1.65
C ILE A 189 -13.87 -2.90 2.08
N SER A 190 -13.60 -1.84 2.84
CA SER A 190 -12.34 -1.65 3.55
C SER A 190 -12.42 -2.29 4.95
N ILE A 191 -11.88 -3.50 5.07
CA ILE A 191 -11.73 -4.22 6.35
C ILE A 191 -10.34 -4.01 6.97
N PRO A 192 -10.13 -4.35 8.26
CA PRO A 192 -8.80 -4.43 8.84
C PRO A 192 -7.83 -5.22 7.96
N GLY A 193 -6.64 -4.66 7.74
CA GLY A 193 -5.63 -5.19 6.82
C GLY A 193 -5.62 -4.53 5.44
N ALA A 194 -6.71 -3.90 4.98
CA ALA A 194 -6.78 -3.27 3.66
C ALA A 194 -5.98 -1.95 3.57
N SER A 195 -5.69 -1.29 4.68
CA SER A 195 -4.87 -0.07 4.71
C SER A 195 -3.49 -0.29 4.06
N GLY A 196 -3.10 0.62 3.18
CA GLY A 196 -1.88 0.57 2.37
C GLY A 196 -1.98 -0.24 1.08
N SER A 197 -3.16 -0.80 0.74
CA SER A 197 -3.35 -1.55 -0.51
C SER A 197 -3.30 -0.64 -1.75
N PRO A 198 -2.74 -1.13 -2.88
CA PRO A 198 -2.80 -0.41 -4.15
C PRO A 198 -4.19 -0.53 -4.78
N ILE A 199 -4.80 0.60 -5.15
CA ILE A 199 -6.10 0.65 -5.83
C ILE A 199 -5.88 0.83 -7.32
N PHE A 200 -6.30 -0.14 -8.12
CA PHE A 200 -6.19 -0.08 -9.58
C PHE A 200 -7.53 0.21 -10.24
N LEU A 201 -7.47 0.93 -11.35
CA LEU A 201 -8.58 1.01 -12.30
C LEU A 201 -8.78 -0.36 -12.96
N TRP A 202 -10.03 -0.82 -12.99
CA TRP A 202 -10.38 -2.06 -13.68
C TRP A 202 -10.19 -1.91 -15.20
N PRO A 203 -9.48 -2.82 -15.89
CA PRO A 203 -9.17 -2.70 -17.32
C PRO A 203 -10.35 -3.05 -18.25
N GLY A 204 -11.52 -3.37 -17.70
CA GLY A 204 -12.69 -3.78 -18.47
C GLY A 204 -13.47 -2.61 -19.09
N PRO A 205 -14.64 -2.90 -19.68
CA PRO A 205 -15.49 -1.89 -20.31
C PRO A 205 -15.88 -0.79 -19.31
N ARG A 206 -15.84 0.46 -19.78
CA ARG A 206 -16.24 1.66 -19.02
C ARG A 206 -17.23 2.48 -19.82
N ILE A 207 -18.01 3.32 -19.15
CA ILE A 207 -18.80 4.37 -19.81
C ILE A 207 -17.90 5.59 -19.93
N LYS A 208 -17.66 6.10 -21.14
CA LYS A 208 -16.95 7.37 -21.37
C LYS A 208 -17.79 8.23 -22.31
N ARG A 209 -18.06 9.49 -21.92
CA ARG A 209 -18.81 10.48 -22.74
C ARG A 209 -20.11 9.90 -23.35
N ASN A 210 -20.89 9.18 -22.54
CA ASN A 210 -22.14 8.51 -22.93
C ASN A 210 -21.99 7.36 -23.96
N ALA A 211 -20.79 6.81 -24.14
CA ALA A 211 -20.55 5.64 -24.97
C ALA A 211 -19.86 4.52 -24.16
N PHE A 212 -20.09 3.26 -24.57
CA PHE A 212 -19.30 2.15 -24.07
C PHE A 212 -17.89 2.21 -24.67
N SER A 213 -16.89 2.35 -23.80
CA SER A 213 -15.48 2.21 -24.14
C SER A 213 -15.05 0.79 -23.82
N ILE A 214 -14.87 -0.04 -24.85
CA ILE A 214 -14.24 -1.35 -24.73
C ILE A 214 -12.73 -1.14 -24.87
N GLY A 215 -11.99 -1.37 -23.79
CA GLY A 215 -10.54 -1.19 -23.75
C GLY A 215 -10.10 0.01 -22.91
N GLY A 216 -9.34 -0.29 -21.87
CA GLY A 216 -8.37 0.58 -21.20
C GLY A 216 -7.15 -0.28 -20.94
N THR A 217 -6.18 -0.25 -21.86
CA THR A 217 -5.10 -1.26 -21.93
C THR A 217 -4.06 -1.16 -20.82
N ARG A 218 -4.09 -0.11 -20.00
CA ARG A 218 -3.08 0.13 -18.96
C ARG A 218 -3.67 -0.05 -17.57
N PRO A 219 -3.13 -0.95 -16.72
CA PRO A 219 -3.46 -0.95 -15.31
C PRO A 219 -2.95 0.37 -14.71
N LEU A 220 -3.86 1.25 -14.30
CA LEU A 220 -3.53 2.52 -13.64
C LEU A 220 -3.72 2.36 -12.14
N LEU A 221 -2.70 2.72 -11.36
CA LEU A 221 -2.81 2.88 -9.93
C LEU A 221 -3.50 4.22 -9.66
N LEU A 222 -4.71 4.17 -9.12
CA LEU A 222 -5.53 5.32 -8.76
C LEU A 222 -5.19 5.88 -7.39
N GLY A 223 -4.67 5.06 -6.48
CA GLY A 223 -4.29 5.51 -5.15
C GLY A 223 -3.90 4.42 -4.18
N VAL A 224 -3.74 4.83 -2.93
CA VAL A 224 -3.37 4.00 -1.78
C VAL A 224 -4.54 4.00 -0.80
N MET A 225 -5.02 2.80 -0.43
CA MET A 225 -6.11 2.66 0.53
C MET A 225 -5.72 3.21 1.90
N HIS A 226 -6.52 4.14 2.44
CA HIS A 226 -6.39 4.60 3.82
C HIS A 226 -7.16 3.67 4.76
N GLY A 227 -8.46 3.52 4.54
CA GLY A 227 -9.37 2.83 5.43
C GLY A 227 -10.82 3.15 5.09
N PHE A 228 -11.75 2.87 6.01
CA PHE A 228 -13.14 3.21 5.80
C PHE A 228 -13.43 4.67 6.21
N TYR A 229 -14.38 5.29 5.53
CA TYR A 229 -14.99 6.53 5.96
C TYR A 229 -15.98 6.19 7.09
N PRO A 230 -15.78 6.69 8.32
CA PRO A 230 -16.64 6.30 9.44
C PRO A 230 -18.04 6.87 9.25
N ALA A 231 -19.06 6.03 9.39
CA ALA A 231 -20.40 6.52 9.66
C ALA A 231 -20.37 7.13 11.05
N VAL A 232 -20.35 8.46 11.14
CA VAL A 232 -20.60 9.12 12.43
C VAL A 232 -22.06 8.88 12.76
N PRO A 233 -22.40 8.25 13.90
CA PRO A 233 -23.79 8.11 14.29
C PRO A 233 -24.41 9.50 14.34
N ARG A 234 -25.46 9.75 13.57
CA ARG A 234 -26.38 10.85 13.94
C ARG A 234 -26.93 10.49 15.31
N GLU A 235 -27.04 11.45 16.22
CA GLU A 235 -27.85 11.25 17.41
C GLU A 235 -29.26 10.89 16.96
N LEU A 236 -29.61 9.60 16.98
CA LEU A 236 -31.00 9.19 17.03
C LEU A 236 -31.50 9.72 18.37
N ILE A 237 -32.35 10.76 18.31
CA ILE A 237 -33.15 11.18 19.45
C ILE A 237 -34.18 10.07 19.68
N GLU A 238 -33.71 8.96 20.26
CA GLU A 238 -34.55 7.90 20.78
C GLU A 238 -34.56 8.03 22.30
N ILE A 239 -35.76 8.18 22.84
CA ILE A 239 -36.03 8.43 24.25
C ILE A 239 -35.52 7.22 25.06
N LYS A 240 -34.44 7.45 25.82
CA LYS A 240 -33.86 6.70 26.97
C LYS A 240 -34.32 5.25 27.21
N THR A 241 -33.33 4.37 27.43
CA THR A 241 -32.99 3.82 28.78
C THR A 241 -31.60 3.17 28.78
N SER A 242 -30.81 3.54 29.81
CA SER A 242 -29.64 2.85 30.37
C SER A 242 -28.97 1.76 29.52
N ASP A 243 -27.87 2.09 28.84
CA ASP A 243 -26.73 1.18 28.66
C ASP A 243 -25.49 1.96 28.20
N VAL A 244 -24.32 1.56 28.71
CA VAL A 244 -23.01 2.11 28.31
C VAL A 244 -22.77 1.73 26.85
N ARG A 245 -23.00 2.67 25.93
CA ARG A 245 -22.74 2.45 24.50
C ARG A 245 -21.25 2.58 24.22
N GLN A 246 -20.57 1.45 23.95
CA GLN A 246 -19.33 1.47 23.18
C GLN A 246 -19.67 1.99 21.77
N MET A 247 -19.25 3.21 21.46
CA MET A 247 -19.38 3.74 20.10
C MET A 247 -18.33 3.06 19.21
N TYR A 248 -18.77 2.10 18.40
CA TYR A 248 -18.01 1.64 17.24
C TYR A 248 -18.33 2.59 16.08
N ALA A 249 -17.31 3.16 15.44
CA ALA A 249 -17.52 3.81 14.16
C ALA A 249 -17.86 2.72 13.15
N GLU A 250 -19.10 2.69 12.68
CA GLU A 250 -19.55 1.71 11.69
C GLU A 250 -18.91 2.03 10.33
N ASN A 251 -18.58 0.98 9.58
CA ASN A 251 -18.13 1.14 8.20
C ASN A 251 -19.32 1.60 7.36
N SER A 252 -19.25 2.82 6.82
CA SER A 252 -20.33 3.41 6.01
C SER A 252 -20.54 2.73 4.64
N GLY A 253 -19.75 1.73 4.29
CA GLY A 253 -19.64 1.18 2.94
C GLY A 253 -18.67 1.97 2.05
N ILE A 254 -18.24 3.15 2.49
CA ILE A 254 -17.30 4.00 1.75
C ILE A 254 -15.89 3.82 2.31
N ALA A 255 -14.92 3.66 1.41
CA ALA A 255 -13.50 3.68 1.74
C ALA A 255 -12.82 4.94 1.19
N ILE A 256 -11.79 5.39 1.92
CA ILE A 256 -10.98 6.56 1.60
C ILE A 256 -9.71 6.07 0.91
N VAL A 257 -9.40 6.68 -0.23
CA VAL A 257 -8.20 6.40 -1.01
C VAL A 257 -7.42 7.70 -1.19
N PHE A 258 -6.16 7.70 -0.75
CA PHE A 258 -5.25 8.80 -1.09
C PHE A 258 -4.85 8.67 -2.56
N PRO A 259 -5.07 9.70 -3.40
CA PRO A 259 -4.84 9.57 -4.82
C PRO A 259 -3.38 9.32 -5.16
N SER A 260 -3.13 8.59 -6.24
CA SER A 260 -1.78 8.16 -6.63
C SER A 260 -0.86 9.32 -7.02
N TRP A 261 -1.40 10.48 -7.40
CA TRP A 261 -0.57 11.68 -7.59
C TRP A 261 0.10 12.15 -6.29
N ARG A 262 -0.50 11.91 -5.11
CA ARG A 262 0.16 12.16 -3.81
C ARG A 262 1.36 11.25 -3.58
N LEU A 263 1.26 9.99 -4.01
CA LEU A 263 2.40 9.06 -4.01
C LEU A 263 3.48 9.51 -5.00
N ARG A 264 3.08 10.02 -6.17
CA ARG A 264 4.02 10.54 -7.17
C ARG A 264 4.79 11.76 -6.65
N GLU A 265 4.13 12.67 -5.94
CA GLU A 265 4.76 13.80 -5.26
C GLU A 265 5.89 13.36 -4.32
N ILE A 266 5.76 12.19 -3.67
CA ILE A 266 6.84 11.60 -2.84
C ILE A 266 8.04 11.16 -3.70
N PHE A 267 7.79 10.43 -4.79
CA PHE A 267 8.86 10.01 -5.72
C PHE A 267 9.54 11.18 -6.44
N GLU A 268 8.88 12.33 -6.53
CA GLU A 268 9.41 13.51 -7.18
C GLU A 268 10.29 14.37 -6.26
N GLN A 269 10.30 14.10 -4.95
CA GLN A 269 11.10 14.85 -3.97
C GLN A 269 12.60 14.80 -4.25
N LYS A 270 13.27 15.94 -4.00
CA LYS A 270 14.72 16.10 -4.25
C LYS A 270 15.57 15.18 -3.37
N ASN A 271 15.21 14.99 -2.11
CA ASN A 271 15.92 14.12 -1.17
C ASN A 271 15.87 12.64 -1.60
N LEU A 272 14.71 12.16 -2.07
CA LEU A 272 14.57 10.80 -2.59
C LEU A 272 15.42 10.61 -3.84
N LYS A 273 15.29 11.49 -4.84
CA LYS A 273 16.08 11.42 -6.07
C LYS A 273 17.59 11.42 -5.79
N LYS A 274 18.04 12.35 -4.93
CA LYS A 274 19.43 12.44 -4.49
C LYS A 274 19.90 11.14 -3.84
N ARG A 275 19.10 10.57 -2.93
CA ARG A 275 19.43 9.30 -2.27
C ARG A 275 19.53 8.14 -3.26
N ILE A 276 18.63 8.09 -4.25
CA ILE A 276 18.71 7.09 -5.32
C ILE A 276 20.02 7.24 -6.11
N ASP A 277 20.42 8.46 -6.46
CA ASP A 277 21.69 8.72 -7.15
C ASP A 277 22.91 8.31 -6.31
N GLU A 278 22.89 8.54 -5.00
CA GLU A 278 23.91 8.07 -4.04
C GLU A 278 24.00 6.54 -4.00
N ILE A 279 22.85 5.86 -3.99
CA ILE A 279 22.80 4.39 -4.01
C ILE A 279 23.34 3.85 -5.33
N VAL A 280 22.98 4.46 -6.45
CA VAL A 280 23.43 4.00 -7.78
C VAL A 280 24.93 4.23 -7.96
N SER A 281 25.45 5.38 -7.52
CA SER A 281 26.87 5.70 -7.59
C SER A 281 27.71 4.79 -6.68
N SER A 282 27.22 4.48 -5.47
CA SER A 282 27.85 3.50 -4.57
C SER A 282 27.70 2.06 -5.05
N SER A 283 26.58 1.72 -5.71
CA SER A 283 26.36 0.40 -6.32
C SER A 283 27.31 0.14 -7.50
N LYS A 284 27.70 1.17 -8.27
CA LYS A 284 28.77 1.05 -9.28
C LYS A 284 30.12 0.68 -8.63
N ALA A 285 30.42 1.19 -7.43
CA ALA A 285 31.59 0.78 -6.66
C ALA A 285 31.42 -0.61 -6.02
N GLN A 286 30.18 -1.00 -5.71
CA GLN A 286 29.84 -2.31 -5.12
C GLN A 286 29.69 -3.43 -6.16
N SER A 287 29.46 -3.16 -7.44
CA SER A 287 29.49 -4.17 -8.50
C SER A 287 30.87 -4.81 -8.71
N GLU A 288 31.94 -4.17 -8.23
CA GLU A 288 33.28 -4.81 -8.13
C GLU A 288 33.47 -5.64 -6.84
N LEU A 289 32.56 -5.57 -5.86
CA LEU A 289 32.70 -6.21 -4.55
C LEU A 289 31.60 -7.23 -4.18
N ILE A 290 30.40 -7.18 -4.78
CA ILE A 290 29.26 -8.07 -4.48
C ILE A 290 29.36 -9.37 -5.29
N LEU A 291 30.41 -10.15 -5.05
CA LEU A 291 30.44 -11.59 -5.36
C LEU A 291 30.56 -12.47 -4.12
N ARG A 292 30.50 -11.92 -2.90
CA ARG A 292 30.59 -12.70 -1.67
C ARG A 292 29.59 -12.26 -0.60
N GLU A 293 28.74 -13.23 -0.26
CA GLU A 293 28.00 -13.44 1.00
C GLU A 293 26.78 -12.55 1.35
N PHE A 294 25.60 -13.20 1.44
CA PHE A 294 24.88 -13.50 2.69
C PHE A 294 23.36 -13.60 2.46
N VAL A 295 22.80 -14.79 2.64
CA VAL A 295 21.51 -15.01 3.33
C VAL A 295 21.65 -16.30 4.11
N LYS A 296 21.66 -16.24 5.45
CA LYS A 296 21.38 -17.41 6.29
C LYS A 296 19.86 -17.52 6.44
N PRO A 297 19.23 -18.65 6.08
CA PRO A 297 17.83 -18.87 6.41
C PRO A 297 17.69 -19.03 7.94
N CYS A 298 16.81 -18.25 8.56
CA CYS A 298 16.37 -18.52 9.93
C CYS A 298 15.53 -19.81 9.91
N SER A 299 15.88 -20.74 10.79
CA SER A 299 15.18 -22.02 10.99
C SER A 299 13.76 -21.80 11.49
N ASN A 300 12.80 -22.46 10.84
CA ASN A 300 11.42 -22.57 11.30
C ASN A 300 11.36 -23.39 12.59
N GLU A 301 11.14 -22.75 13.74
CA GLU A 301 10.51 -23.45 14.87
C GLU A 301 8.99 -23.30 14.77
N PRO A 302 8.23 -24.42 14.88
CA PRO A 302 6.78 -24.39 14.79
C PRO A 302 6.18 -23.70 16.01
N ILE A 303 5.31 -22.72 15.76
CA ILE A 303 4.43 -22.11 16.76
C ILE A 303 3.54 -23.23 17.32
N GLN A 304 3.77 -23.61 18.58
CA GLN A 304 2.90 -24.51 19.32
C GLN A 304 1.51 -23.86 19.43
N ARG A 305 0.50 -24.56 18.89
CA ARG A 305 -0.91 -24.27 19.18
C ARG A 305 -1.16 -24.60 20.65
N THR A 306 -1.34 -23.60 21.50
CA THR A 306 -2.08 -23.77 22.75
C THR A 306 -3.56 -23.85 22.42
N ALA A 307 -4.14 -25.01 22.69
CA ALA A 307 -5.57 -25.25 22.61
C ALA A 307 -6.28 -24.52 23.75
N TYR A 308 -7.31 -23.75 23.42
CA TYR A 308 -8.50 -23.49 24.23
C TYR A 308 -9.68 -23.27 23.30
#